data_AF-A0A645HR55-F1
#
_entry.id   AF-A0A645HR55-F1
#
_cell.length_a   1.000
_cell.length_b   1.000
_cell.length_c   1.000
_cell.angle_alpha   90.00
_cell.angle_beta   90.00
_cell.angle_gamma   90.00
#
_symmetry.space_group_name_H-M   'P 1'
#
loop_
_entity.id
_entity.type
_entity.pdbx_description
1 polymer ?
#
loop_
_entity_poly.entity_id
_entity_poly.type
_entity_poly.pdbx_seq_one_letter_code
_entity_poly.pdbx_strand_id
1 'polypeptide(L)'
;MFDAGISEQQFRLPKSEHGWYDEAGSWLPGDEPATLACPMAGAPRVLHKGGSVFLEDEPCGTGEESLLFTVYAQETGTFVREYFLDDGESEAYRQNDCVRLELTVECRSEKVAVRYRNLGLQQISPNIRLIDRWNRPLERRKGDDA
;
A
#
# COMPACT_ATOMS: atom_id res chain seq x y z
N MET A 1 -15.42 -12.55 13.75
CA MET A 1 -16.23 -12.03 14.86
C MET A 1 -16.49 -13.17 15.82
N PHE A 2 -16.32 -12.97 17.13
CA PHE A 2 -16.45 -14.04 18.12
C PHE A 2 -17.83 -14.10 18.79
N ASP A 3 -18.69 -13.10 18.57
CA ASP A 3 -20.05 -13.06 19.09
C ASP A 3 -21.06 -13.56 18.05
N ALA A 4 -21.98 -14.44 18.45
CA ALA A 4 -22.94 -15.04 17.53
C ALA A 4 -24.04 -14.05 17.11
N GLY A 5 -24.29 -13.95 15.81
CA GLY A 5 -25.45 -13.23 15.24
C GLY A 5 -25.29 -11.72 15.08
N ILE A 6 -24.14 -11.15 15.37
CA ILE A 6 -23.85 -9.75 15.05
C ILE A 6 -23.39 -9.68 13.59
N SER A 7 -23.81 -8.68 12.82
CA SER A 7 -23.40 -8.46 11.42
C SER A 7 -22.73 -7.11 11.19
N GLU A 8 -22.85 -6.20 12.16
CA GLU A 8 -22.25 -4.87 12.15
C GLU A 8 -21.72 -4.56 13.54
N GLN A 9 -20.55 -3.94 13.62
CA GLN A 9 -20.00 -3.49 14.88
C GLN A 9 -19.38 -2.10 14.71
N GLN A 10 -19.58 -1.27 15.72
CA GLN A 10 -18.98 0.05 15.77
C GLN A 10 -17.58 -0.07 16.34
N PHE A 11 -16.58 0.32 15.55
CA PHE A 11 -15.19 0.36 15.96
C PHE A 11 -14.71 1.80 15.96
N ARG A 12 -13.85 2.13 16.94
CA ARG A 12 -13.05 3.35 16.83
C ARG A 12 -11.73 2.98 16.18
N LEU A 13 -11.48 3.52 14.99
CA LEU A 13 -10.23 3.28 14.29
C LEU A 13 -9.08 4.05 14.98
N PRO A 14 -7.84 3.52 14.95
CA PRO A 14 -6.72 4.25 15.52
C PRO A 14 -6.57 5.63 14.86
N LYS A 15 -6.08 6.60 15.63
CA LYS A 15 -5.88 7.96 15.16
C LYS A 15 -5.01 7.98 13.90
N SER A 16 -5.51 8.64 12.86
CA SER A 16 -4.83 8.81 11.57
C SER A 16 -5.25 10.15 10.97
N GLU A 17 -4.29 11.06 10.78
CA GLU A 17 -4.53 12.37 10.15
C GLU A 17 -5.00 12.24 8.70
N HIS A 18 -4.68 11.12 8.05
CA HIS A 18 -5.03 10.85 6.67
C HIS A 18 -6.13 9.79 6.53
N GLY A 19 -6.72 9.37 7.65
CA GLY A 19 -7.76 8.36 7.70
C GLY A 19 -7.29 6.95 7.31
N TRP A 20 -8.25 6.13 6.93
CA TRP A 20 -8.11 4.71 6.58
C TRP A 20 -8.88 4.42 5.31
N TYR A 21 -8.40 3.46 4.52
CA TYR A 21 -9.05 2.93 3.34
C TYR A 21 -9.45 1.49 3.59
N ASP A 22 -10.57 1.06 3.03
CA ASP A 22 -10.91 -0.36 2.94
C ASP A 22 -10.51 -0.98 1.60
N GLU A 23 -10.74 -2.28 1.46
CA GLU A 23 -10.44 -3.06 0.25
C GLU A 23 -11.13 -2.50 -1.01
N ALA A 24 -12.28 -1.86 -0.88
CA ALA A 24 -12.99 -1.22 -1.99
C ALA A 24 -12.44 0.18 -2.31
N GLY A 25 -11.46 0.67 -1.54
CA GLY A 25 -10.90 2.02 -1.62
C GLY A 25 -11.77 3.10 -0.98
N SER A 26 -12.78 2.72 -0.18
CA SER A 26 -13.61 3.70 0.54
C SER A 26 -12.85 4.27 1.73
N TRP A 27 -12.98 5.58 1.95
CA TRP A 27 -12.26 6.29 3.02
C TRP A 27 -13.07 6.36 4.31
N LEU A 28 -12.38 6.21 5.43
CA LEU A 28 -12.92 6.27 6.79
C LEU A 28 -12.05 7.21 7.67
N PRO A 29 -12.67 8.04 8.53
CA PRO A 29 -11.92 8.87 9.47
C PRO A 29 -11.23 8.02 10.56
N GLY A 30 -10.11 8.52 11.08
CA GLY A 30 -9.48 7.96 12.29
C GLY A 30 -10.01 8.63 13.56
N ASP A 31 -9.88 7.96 14.72
CA ASP A 31 -10.28 8.45 16.06
C ASP A 31 -11.80 8.70 16.26
N GLU A 32 -12.58 8.61 15.20
CA GLU A 32 -14.05 8.63 15.23
C GLU A 32 -14.63 7.20 15.21
N PRO A 33 -15.80 6.99 15.82
CA PRO A 33 -16.54 5.75 15.67
C PRO A 33 -16.97 5.53 14.21
N ALA A 34 -16.51 4.45 13.59
CA ALA A 34 -16.93 3.99 12.28
C ALA A 34 -17.74 2.69 12.41
N THR A 35 -18.89 2.62 11.74
CA THR A 35 -19.65 1.37 11.62
C THR A 35 -19.01 0.53 10.53
N LEU A 36 -18.53 -0.65 10.89
CA LEU A 36 -17.98 -1.60 9.94
C LEU A 36 -18.89 -2.83 9.86
N ALA A 37 -19.22 -3.23 8.64
CA ALA A 37 -19.83 -4.53 8.40
C ALA A 37 -18.84 -5.62 8.79
N CYS A 38 -19.31 -6.58 9.57
CA CYS A 38 -18.54 -7.74 10.00
C CYS A 38 -19.22 -8.99 9.41
N PRO A 39 -18.82 -9.43 8.22
CA PRO A 39 -19.45 -10.58 7.59
C PRO A 39 -19.25 -11.82 8.47
N MET A 40 -20.32 -12.61 8.61
CA MET A 40 -20.35 -13.82 9.44
C MET A 40 -19.44 -14.94 8.90
N ALA A 41 -19.11 -14.90 7.61
CA ALA A 41 -18.19 -15.80 6.94
C ALA A 41 -17.37 -15.01 5.91
N GLY A 42 -16.12 -15.44 5.67
CA GLY A 42 -15.18 -14.79 4.75
C GLY A 42 -13.93 -14.25 5.45
N ALA A 43 -13.02 -13.68 4.66
CA ALA A 43 -11.80 -13.08 5.18
C ALA A 43 -12.15 -11.88 6.09
N PRO A 44 -11.36 -11.62 7.15
CA PRO A 44 -11.48 -10.39 7.91
C PRO A 44 -11.26 -9.19 6.99
N ARG A 45 -12.06 -8.15 7.18
CA ARG A 45 -11.92 -6.89 6.45
C ARG A 45 -10.53 -6.29 6.70
N VAL A 46 -9.81 -5.96 5.63
CA VAL A 46 -8.53 -5.26 5.71
C VAL A 46 -8.74 -3.75 5.64
N LEU A 47 -8.00 -3.02 6.48
CA LEU A 47 -7.95 -1.56 6.47
C LEU A 47 -6.51 -1.10 6.26
N HIS A 48 -6.32 -0.19 5.32
CA HIS A 48 -5.04 0.38 4.94
C HIS A 48 -4.96 1.83 5.40
N LYS A 49 -3.90 2.20 6.10
CA LYS A 49 -3.74 3.59 6.57
C LYS A 49 -3.48 4.53 5.38
N GLY A 50 -4.10 5.71 5.34
CA GLY A 50 -3.71 6.75 4.39
C GLY A 50 -2.24 7.15 4.57
N GLY A 51 -1.52 7.35 3.47
CA GLY A 51 -0.07 7.58 3.50
C GLY A 51 0.72 6.28 3.63
N SER A 52 0.27 5.19 3.00
CA SER A 52 0.94 3.90 3.00
C SER A 52 1.07 3.32 1.61
N VAL A 53 1.98 2.35 1.46
CA VAL A 53 2.09 1.50 0.28
C VAL A 53 2.03 0.07 0.78
N PHE A 54 1.30 -0.80 0.09
CA PHE A 54 1.24 -2.24 0.34
C PHE A 54 1.69 -2.99 -0.90
N LEU A 55 2.48 -4.04 -0.67
CA LEU A 55 2.85 -4.99 -1.71
C LEU A 55 1.77 -6.09 -1.75
N GLU A 56 1.27 -6.39 -2.93
CA GLU A 56 0.27 -7.43 -3.18
C GLU A 56 0.86 -8.49 -4.11
N ASP A 57 0.75 -9.75 -3.68
CA ASP A 57 1.04 -10.93 -4.50
C ASP A 57 -0.19 -11.27 -5.35
N GLU A 58 -0.51 -10.40 -6.30
CA GLU A 58 -1.51 -10.71 -7.33
C GLU A 58 -0.79 -11.19 -8.60
N PRO A 59 -1.24 -12.29 -9.23
CA PRO A 59 -0.73 -12.69 -10.53
C PRO A 59 -1.15 -11.65 -11.57
N CYS A 60 -0.26 -10.71 -11.86
CA CYS A 60 -0.49 -9.75 -12.92
C CYS A 60 -0.58 -10.53 -14.24
N GLY A 61 -1.68 -10.34 -14.97
CA GLY A 61 -2.16 -11.22 -16.06
C GLY A 61 -1.29 -11.36 -17.32
N THR A 62 0.02 -11.20 -17.20
CA THR A 62 1.00 -11.28 -18.28
C THR A 62 2.18 -12.16 -17.89
N GLY A 63 1.95 -13.41 -17.47
CA GLY A 63 2.93 -14.51 -17.49
C GLY A 63 4.23 -14.38 -16.65
N GLU A 64 4.54 -13.20 -16.14
CA GLU A 64 5.62 -12.89 -15.22
C GLU A 64 4.96 -12.38 -13.93
N GLU A 65 5.36 -12.94 -12.79
CA GLU A 65 4.93 -12.49 -11.46
C GLU A 65 5.40 -11.04 -11.26
N SER A 66 4.55 -10.08 -11.65
CA SER A 66 4.86 -8.67 -11.46
C SER A 66 4.29 -8.19 -10.14
N LEU A 67 5.17 -7.86 -9.20
CA LEU A 67 4.83 -7.29 -7.90
C LEU A 67 3.96 -6.02 -8.05
N LEU A 68 2.78 -6.01 -7.42
CA LEU A 68 1.87 -4.87 -7.42
C LEU A 68 2.01 -4.07 -6.12
N PHE A 69 2.37 -2.79 -6.24
CA PHE A 69 2.46 -1.86 -5.13
C PHE A 69 1.22 -0.95 -5.12
N THR A 70 0.33 -1.13 -4.16
CA THR A 70 -0.85 -0.30 -3.99
C THR A 70 -0.56 0.86 -3.03
N VAL A 71 -0.63 2.07 -3.56
CA VAL A 71 -0.48 3.32 -2.81
C VAL A 71 -1.84 3.77 -2.30
N TYR A 72 -1.96 3.93 -0.98
CA TYR A 72 -3.10 4.55 -0.32
C TYR A 72 -2.74 5.99 -0.01
N ALA A 73 -3.21 6.92 -0.84
CA ALA A 73 -2.76 8.30 -0.79
C ALA A 73 -3.17 9.01 0.51
N GLN A 74 -2.30 9.93 0.98
CA GLN A 74 -2.68 10.94 1.96
C GLN A 74 -3.12 12.22 1.25
N GLU A 75 -3.77 13.13 1.97
CA GLU A 75 -4.27 14.38 1.38
C GLU A 75 -3.13 15.21 0.79
N THR A 76 -2.10 15.50 1.59
CA THR A 76 -0.92 16.26 1.18
C THR A 76 0.35 15.72 1.85
N GLY A 77 1.51 16.05 1.30
CA GLY A 77 2.82 15.75 1.89
C GLY A 77 3.53 14.60 1.20
N THR A 78 4.64 14.17 1.81
CA THR A 78 5.54 13.17 1.22
C THR A 78 5.81 12.07 2.23
N PHE A 79 5.84 10.82 1.76
CA PHE A 79 6.25 9.67 2.56
C PHE A 79 7.09 8.70 1.74
N VAL A 80 7.96 7.95 2.44
CA VAL A 80 8.88 6.99 1.84
C VAL A 80 8.62 5.61 2.41
N ARG A 81 8.68 4.58 1.56
CA ARG A 81 8.62 3.16 1.96
C ARG A 81 9.74 2.39 1.29
N GLU A 82 10.36 1.50 2.04
CA GLU A 82 11.36 0.57 1.53
C GLU A 82 10.81 -0.85 1.56
N TYR A 83 11.12 -1.62 0.53
CA TYR A 83 10.80 -3.03 0.39
C TYR A 83 12.06 -3.83 0.19
N PHE A 84 12.07 -5.03 0.76
CA PHE A 84 13.16 -5.99 0.66
C PHE A 84 12.57 -7.32 0.18
N LEU A 85 13.15 -7.88 -0.89
CA LEU A 85 12.85 -9.23 -1.36
C LEU A 85 14.17 -9.95 -1.64
N ASP A 86 14.33 -11.15 -1.10
CA ASP A 86 15.41 -12.08 -1.39
C ASP A 86 14.83 -13.43 -1.81
N ASP A 87 15.68 -14.44 -1.96
CA ASP A 87 15.26 -15.80 -2.29
C ASP A 87 14.71 -16.58 -1.09
N GLY A 88 14.80 -16.02 0.14
CA GLY A 88 14.42 -16.68 1.38
C GLY A 88 15.25 -17.92 1.75
N GLU A 89 16.27 -18.27 0.98
CA GLU A 89 17.02 -19.53 1.10
C GLU A 89 18.52 -19.30 1.32
N SER A 90 19.13 -18.37 0.58
CA SER A 90 20.57 -18.12 0.62
C SER A 90 20.93 -16.91 1.48
N GLU A 91 22.25 -16.70 1.68
CA GLU A 91 22.77 -15.50 2.33
C GLU A 91 23.20 -14.42 1.30
N ALA A 92 22.78 -14.52 0.04
CA ALA A 92 23.18 -13.61 -1.04
C ALA A 92 22.79 -12.14 -0.76
N TYR A 93 21.70 -11.92 -0.01
CA TYR A 93 21.28 -10.60 0.46
C TYR A 93 22.38 -9.85 1.24
N ARG A 94 23.30 -10.55 1.91
CA ARG A 94 24.43 -9.93 2.64
C ARG A 94 25.42 -9.24 1.71
N GLN A 95 25.46 -9.66 0.44
CA GLN A 95 26.28 -9.07 -0.62
C GLN A 95 25.45 -8.11 -1.50
N ASN A 96 24.26 -7.72 -1.03
CA ASN A 96 23.29 -6.88 -1.74
C ASN A 96 22.68 -7.54 -2.99
N ASP A 97 22.85 -8.86 -3.15
CA ASP A 97 22.19 -9.64 -4.19
C ASP A 97 20.76 -9.98 -3.75
N CYS A 98 19.92 -8.95 -3.84
CA CYS A 98 18.50 -8.93 -3.45
C CYS A 98 17.82 -7.73 -4.11
N VAL A 99 16.51 -7.67 -4.04
CA VAL A 99 15.74 -6.46 -4.35
C VAL A 99 15.65 -5.60 -3.10
N ARG A 100 16.12 -4.36 -3.20
CA ARG A 100 15.82 -3.30 -2.23
C ARG A 100 15.20 -2.13 -2.98
N LEU A 101 13.91 -1.91 -2.81
CA LEU A 101 13.16 -0.90 -3.54
C LEU A 101 12.71 0.21 -2.59
N GLU A 102 13.13 1.45 -2.86
CA GLU A 102 12.63 2.63 -2.18
C GLU A 102 11.55 3.30 -3.04
N LEU A 103 10.38 3.54 -2.47
CA LEU A 103 9.27 4.29 -3.05
C LEU A 103 9.11 5.61 -2.30
N THR A 104 9.29 6.72 -3.00
CA THR A 104 8.94 8.06 -2.52
C THR A 104 7.62 8.48 -3.13
N VAL A 105 6.62 8.72 -2.29
CA VAL A 105 5.28 9.15 -2.70
C VAL A 105 5.07 10.60 -2.28
N GLU A 106 4.75 11.45 -3.25
CA GLU A 106 4.43 12.85 -3.04
C GLU A 106 2.96 13.10 -3.40
N CYS A 107 2.16 13.40 -2.39
CA CYS A 107 0.75 13.74 -2.52
C CYS A 107 0.60 15.26 -2.65
N ARG A 108 0.25 15.71 -3.85
CA ARG A 108 -0.05 17.11 -4.16
C ARG A 108 -1.56 17.29 -4.36
N SER A 109 -2.02 18.53 -4.44
CA SER A 109 -3.43 18.84 -4.70
C SER A 109 -3.92 18.29 -6.04
N GLU A 110 -3.05 18.28 -7.05
CA GLU A 110 -3.39 18.00 -8.45
C GLU A 110 -3.01 16.60 -8.91
N LYS A 111 -2.13 15.90 -8.18
CA LYS A 111 -1.63 14.57 -8.55
C LYS A 111 -0.98 13.87 -7.37
N VAL A 112 -0.80 12.56 -7.51
CA VAL A 112 0.09 11.76 -6.66
C VAL A 112 1.27 11.31 -7.51
N ALA A 113 2.47 11.75 -7.14
CA ALA A 113 3.69 11.36 -7.84
C ALA A 113 4.42 10.26 -7.06
N VAL A 114 4.78 9.17 -7.73
CA VAL A 114 5.55 8.08 -7.14
C VAL A 114 6.88 7.97 -7.87
N ARG A 115 7.97 8.13 -7.13
CA ARG A 115 9.35 7.88 -7.57
C ARG A 115 9.84 6.58 -6.96
N TYR A 116 10.51 5.74 -7.76
CA TYR A 116 11.13 4.52 -7.25
C TYR A 116 12.63 4.48 -7.52
N ARG A 117 13.38 3.87 -6.60
CA ARG A 117 14.84 3.68 -6.70
C ARG A 117 15.22 2.27 -6.29
N ASN A 118 16.01 1.59 -7.11
CA ASN A 118 16.58 0.29 -6.79
C ASN A 118 17.90 0.50 -6.03
N LEU A 119 17.98 -0.05 -4.82
CA LEU A 119 19.14 -0.01 -3.93
C LEU A 119 19.88 -1.37 -3.90
N GLY A 120 19.22 -2.43 -4.35
CA GLY A 120 19.76 -3.79 -4.47
C GLY A 120 20.40 -4.04 -5.84
N LEU A 121 21.18 -5.13 -5.97
CA LEU A 121 21.73 -5.55 -7.25
C LEU A 121 20.64 -6.10 -8.19
N GLN A 122 19.60 -6.73 -7.64
CA GLN A 122 18.45 -7.16 -8.40
C GLN A 122 17.50 -5.97 -8.58
N GLN A 123 17.32 -5.55 -9.83
CA GLN A 123 16.51 -4.38 -10.16
C GLN A 123 15.11 -4.78 -10.62
N ILE A 124 14.10 -4.07 -10.12
CA ILE A 124 12.71 -4.23 -10.58
C ILE A 124 12.11 -2.91 -11.05
N SER A 125 11.11 -3.03 -11.93
CA SER A 125 10.21 -1.93 -12.28
C SER A 125 8.86 -2.17 -11.59
N PRO A 126 8.50 -1.42 -10.55
CA PRO A 126 7.29 -1.70 -9.78
C PRO A 126 6.03 -1.40 -10.60
N ASN A 127 5.07 -2.32 -10.57
CA ASN A 127 3.70 -2.00 -10.97
C ASN A 127 3.04 -1.23 -9.82
N ILE A 128 2.38 -0.11 -10.10
CA ILE A 128 1.84 0.77 -9.07
C ILE A 128 0.36 1.03 -9.34
N ARG A 129 -0.47 0.74 -8.33
CA ARG A 129 -1.88 1.11 -8.28
C ARG A 129 -2.08 2.24 -7.27
N LEU A 130 -2.98 3.17 -7.57
CA LEU A 130 -3.34 4.26 -6.69
C LEU A 130 -4.77 4.09 -6.18
N ILE A 131 -4.93 4.12 -4.86
CA ILE A 131 -6.20 4.30 -4.18
C ILE A 131 -6.18 5.69 -3.55
N ASP A 132 -7.05 6.56 -4.06
CA ASP A 132 -7.10 7.96 -3.67
C ASP A 132 -8.54 8.46 -3.56
N ARG A 133 -8.88 9.02 -2.40
CA ARG A 133 -10.22 9.57 -2.14
C ARG A 133 -10.51 10.79 -3.02
N TRP A 134 -9.48 11.54 -3.38
CA TRP A 134 -9.59 12.76 -4.17
C TRP A 134 -9.55 12.53 -5.69
N ASN A 135 -9.48 11.26 -6.14
CA ASN A 135 -9.42 10.89 -7.56
C ASN A 135 -8.31 11.61 -8.34
N ARG A 136 -7.17 11.87 -7.70
CA ARG A 136 -6.03 12.51 -8.35
C ARG A 136 -5.37 11.52 -9.33
N PRO A 137 -4.82 12.01 -10.45
CA PRO A 137 -4.05 11.17 -11.35
C PRO A 137 -2.75 10.69 -10.70
N LEU A 138 -2.37 9.45 -11.01
CA LEU A 138 -1.08 8.87 -10.66
C LEU A 138 -0.03 9.27 -11.70
N GLU A 139 1.10 9.79 -11.24
CA GLU A 139 2.30 10.02 -12.05
C GLU A 139 3.43 9.12 -11.55
N ARG A 140 3.96 8.26 -12.42
CA ARG A 140 5.06 7.34 -12.08
C ARG A 140 6.35 7.84 -12.70
N ARG A 141 7.44 7.85 -11.93
CA ARG A 141 8.77 8.25 -12.41
C ARG A 141 9.84 7.28 -11.89
N LYS A 142 10.77 6.87 -12.74
CA LYS A 142 12.01 6.24 -12.28
C LYS A 142 12.85 7.32 -11.57
N GLY A 143 13.36 7.01 -10.38
CA GLY A 143 14.33 7.85 -9.68
C GLY A 143 15.67 7.84 -10.40
N ASP A 144 16.49 8.86 -10.17
CA ASP A 144 17.84 8.90 -10.71
C ASP A 144 18.69 7.88 -9.94
N ASP A 145 19.41 7.02 -10.66
CA ASP A 145 20.39 6.12 -10.07
C ASP A 145 21.55 7.00 -9.53
N ALA A 146 21.85 6.89 -8.24
CA ALA A 146 22.86 7.72 -7.56
C ALA A 146 24.30 7.32 -7.93
#